data_AF-A0A2T7A6B6-F1
#
_entry.id   AF-A0A2T7A6B6-F1
#
_cell.length_a   1.000
_cell.length_b   1.000
_cell.length_c   1.000
_cell.angle_alpha   90.00
_cell.angle_beta   90.00
_cell.angle_gamma   90.00
#
_symmetry.space_group_name_H-M   'P 1'
#
loop_
_entity.id
_entity.type
_entity.pdbx_description
1 polymer ?
#
loop_
_entity_poly.entity_id
_entity_poly.type
_entity_poly.pdbx_seq_one_letter_code
_entity_poly.pdbx_strand_id
1 'polypeptide(L)'
;MPTKETPDLRQESAAEAEQEGNIIDVVEGPPARLFCSSHVRRGDGFGDDVAELSDETISRLLSEAEERMKTSSKTLSPSSTANRGKPLMTKFPKLNPGASLPKAPIKSQGAASRILDPSLLVPSSDRKLANTSAAAGGVSLVDPALSKKKLKEKKEKTAGSKWFDMPRTNLTPELKRDLQLIKMRGVLDPHRHYKKDNSAFPEYSQVGTIIEGNADYFSSRLSNKERKRTIAEEVMADGSSRKRFKNKYEEIQSKKRSGKKEFYKKLKQQRKKSFL
;
A
#
# COMPACT_ATOMS: atom_id res chain seq x y z
N MET A 1 -46.17 -47.69 -25.92
CA MET A 1 -46.47 -46.29 -25.57
C MET A 1 -47.17 -46.26 -24.24
N PRO A 2 -46.50 -45.78 -23.19
CA PRO A 2 -47.15 -44.81 -22.32
C PRO A 2 -46.25 -43.59 -22.07
N THR A 3 -46.87 -42.43 -22.21
CA THR A 3 -46.37 -41.08 -21.95
C THR A 3 -46.10 -40.88 -20.47
N LYS A 4 -44.89 -40.42 -20.13
CA LYS A 4 -44.58 -39.90 -18.79
C LYS A 4 -44.66 -38.38 -18.81
N GLU A 5 -45.52 -37.89 -17.96
CA GLU A 5 -45.86 -36.50 -17.68
C GLU A 5 -44.67 -35.75 -17.09
N THR A 6 -44.44 -34.55 -17.60
CA THR A 6 -43.65 -33.47 -17.00
C THR A 6 -44.52 -32.67 -16.04
N PRO A 7 -44.03 -32.33 -14.83
CA PRO A 7 -44.54 -31.18 -14.12
C PRO A 7 -43.58 -29.99 -14.22
N ASP A 8 -44.20 -28.87 -14.59
CA ASP A 8 -43.69 -27.53 -14.73
C ASP A 8 -43.31 -26.87 -13.39
N LEU A 9 -42.34 -25.96 -13.51
CA LEU A 9 -42.23 -24.65 -12.87
C LEU A 9 -42.93 -24.42 -11.52
N ARG A 10 -42.11 -24.27 -10.46
CA ARG A 10 -42.38 -23.31 -9.38
C ARG A 10 -41.23 -22.31 -9.28
N GLN A 11 -41.57 -21.07 -9.59
CA GLN A 11 -40.83 -19.88 -9.21
C GLN A 11 -40.98 -19.69 -7.69
N GLU A 12 -39.86 -19.53 -7.00
CA GLU A 12 -39.82 -18.79 -5.74
C GLU A 12 -38.71 -17.75 -5.83
N SER A 13 -39.18 -16.52 -5.94
CA SER A 13 -38.48 -15.27 -5.68
C SER A 13 -38.16 -15.13 -4.20
N ALA A 14 -36.90 -14.87 -3.84
CA ALA A 14 -36.57 -14.16 -2.60
C ALA A 14 -35.10 -13.67 -2.59
N ALA A 15 -35.00 -12.36 -2.41
CA ALA A 15 -33.95 -11.62 -1.69
C ALA A 15 -32.54 -11.54 -2.31
N GLU A 16 -32.36 -10.45 -3.07
CA GLU A 16 -31.13 -9.68 -3.20
C GLU A 16 -30.50 -9.40 -1.83
N ALA A 17 -29.20 -9.69 -1.69
CA ALA A 17 -28.34 -9.15 -0.65
C ALA A 17 -27.08 -8.63 -1.33
N GLU A 18 -27.17 -7.40 -1.82
CA GLU A 18 -26.05 -6.64 -2.34
C GLU A 18 -25.07 -6.34 -1.19
N GLN A 19 -23.82 -6.76 -1.32
CA GLN A 19 -22.75 -6.27 -0.45
C GLN A 19 -22.30 -4.91 -0.97
N GLU A 20 -22.80 -3.90 -0.28
CA GLU A 20 -22.52 -2.49 -0.46
C GLU A 20 -21.02 -2.21 -0.51
N GLY A 21 -20.64 -1.39 -1.49
CA GLY A 21 -19.31 -0.85 -1.64
C GLY A 21 -18.91 -0.03 -0.41
N ASN A 22 -17.65 -0.21 -0.03
CA ASN A 22 -16.97 0.59 0.98
C ASN A 22 -16.81 2.02 0.45
N ILE A 23 -17.83 2.86 0.63
CA ILE A 23 -17.82 4.30 0.37
C ILE A 23 -17.09 4.96 1.53
N ILE A 24 -15.96 5.59 1.21
CA ILE A 24 -15.21 6.43 2.12
C ILE A 24 -15.88 7.80 2.08
N ASP A 25 -16.57 8.17 3.16
CA ASP A 25 -17.09 9.51 3.36
C ASP A 25 -15.94 10.52 3.40
N VAL A 26 -15.77 11.26 2.31
CA VAL A 26 -14.95 12.46 2.25
C VAL A 26 -15.76 13.58 2.88
N VAL A 27 -15.41 13.96 4.11
CA VAL A 27 -15.92 15.16 4.76
C VAL A 27 -15.40 16.37 3.99
N GLU A 28 -16.26 16.97 3.17
CA GLU A 28 -16.02 18.24 2.51
C GLU A 28 -15.93 19.37 3.55
N GLY A 29 -14.74 19.94 3.70
CA GLY A 29 -14.53 21.18 4.43
C GLY A 29 -15.09 22.39 3.66
N PRO A 30 -15.55 23.45 4.35
CA PRO A 30 -16.17 24.60 3.71
C PRO A 30 -15.20 25.37 2.79
N PRO A 31 -15.67 25.90 1.64
CA PRO A 31 -14.80 26.57 0.67
C PRO A 31 -14.30 27.92 1.18
N ALA A 32 -12.99 28.13 1.06
CA ALA A 32 -12.35 29.41 1.33
C ALA A 32 -12.81 30.48 0.34
N ARG A 33 -13.28 31.62 0.87
CA ARG A 33 -13.65 32.80 0.09
C ARG A 33 -12.39 33.46 -0.47
N LEU A 34 -12.20 33.34 -1.78
CA LEU A 34 -11.24 34.15 -2.53
C LEU A 34 -11.80 35.56 -2.69
N PHE A 35 -11.19 36.53 -2.01
CA PHE A 35 -11.35 37.93 -2.37
C PHE A 35 -10.62 38.17 -3.69
N CYS A 36 -11.40 38.57 -4.68
CA CYS A 36 -10.92 39.06 -5.95
C CYS A 36 -10.27 40.44 -5.73
N SER A 37 -9.04 40.63 -6.18
CA SER A 37 -8.58 41.95 -6.62
C SER A 37 -7.88 41.80 -7.95
N SER A 38 -8.60 42.18 -8.99
CA SER A 38 -8.09 42.51 -10.32
C SER A 38 -6.94 43.54 -10.21
N HIS A 39 -5.87 43.38 -10.97
CA HIS A 39 -5.73 44.05 -12.27
C HIS A 39 -4.38 43.70 -12.93
N VAL A 40 -4.44 43.55 -14.24
CA VAL A 40 -3.44 43.06 -15.19
C VAL A 40 -2.40 44.15 -15.52
N ARG A 41 -1.14 43.80 -15.80
CA ARG A 41 -0.48 44.00 -17.12
C ARG A 41 0.95 43.47 -17.22
N ARG A 42 1.26 43.03 -18.44
CA ARG A 42 2.43 42.34 -18.97
C ARG A 42 3.69 43.22 -19.03
N GLY A 43 4.86 42.57 -19.08
CA GLY A 43 6.09 43.10 -19.66
C GLY A 43 7.29 42.18 -19.47
N ASP A 44 7.86 41.69 -20.56
CA ASP A 44 9.08 40.88 -20.67
C ASP A 44 10.33 41.59 -20.14
N GLY A 45 11.38 40.83 -19.75
CA GLY A 45 12.72 41.39 -19.57
C GLY A 45 13.70 40.50 -18.82
N PHE A 46 14.58 39.83 -19.56
CA PHE A 46 15.88 39.36 -19.07
C PHE A 46 16.70 40.55 -18.56
N GLY A 47 17.27 40.46 -17.35
CA GLY A 47 18.21 41.45 -16.82
C GLY A 47 18.65 41.11 -15.40
N ASP A 48 19.93 40.74 -15.25
CA ASP A 48 20.61 40.71 -13.95
C ASP A 48 20.79 42.15 -13.46
N ASP A 49 19.99 42.59 -12.50
CA ASP A 49 20.22 43.84 -11.79
C ASP A 49 20.29 43.57 -10.28
N VAL A 50 21.53 43.49 -9.79
CA VAL A 50 21.86 43.62 -8.37
C VAL A 50 21.41 45.01 -7.90
N ALA A 51 20.28 45.08 -7.21
CA ALA A 51 19.81 46.32 -6.61
C ALA A 51 20.78 46.76 -5.49
N GLU A 52 21.75 47.60 -5.84
CA GLU A 52 22.45 48.46 -4.88
C GLU A 52 21.40 49.36 -4.22
N LEU A 53 21.13 49.12 -2.94
CA LEU A 53 20.34 50.03 -2.11
C LEU A 53 21.12 51.34 -1.99
N SER A 54 20.69 52.37 -2.69
CA SER A 54 21.31 53.69 -2.59
C SER A 54 21.24 54.22 -1.15
N ASP A 55 22.30 54.90 -0.69
CA ASP A 55 22.39 55.49 0.66
C ASP A 55 21.23 56.46 0.97
N GLU A 56 20.61 57.02 -0.07
CA GLU A 56 19.38 57.82 0.01
C GLU A 56 18.18 57.02 0.52
N THR A 57 18.08 55.75 0.11
CA THR A 57 17.02 54.84 0.55
C THR A 57 17.22 54.45 2.01
N ILE A 58 18.47 54.26 2.43
CA ILE A 58 18.85 53.90 3.80
C ILE A 58 18.58 55.07 4.76
N SER A 59 18.98 56.29 4.38
CA SER A 59 18.75 57.50 5.18
C SER A 59 17.25 57.82 5.35
N ARG A 60 16.45 57.62 4.29
CA ARG A 60 14.99 57.73 4.37
C ARG A 60 14.38 56.74 5.36
N LEU A 61 14.83 55.48 5.33
CA LEU A 61 14.31 54.43 6.21
C LEU A 61 14.67 54.66 7.68
N LEU A 62 15.89 55.17 7.94
CA LEU A 62 16.34 55.56 9.29
C LEU A 62 15.53 56.72 9.85
N SER A 63 15.23 57.72 9.01
CA SER A 63 14.42 58.89 9.40
C SER A 63 12.99 58.47 9.78
N GLU A 64 12.38 57.58 8.99
CA GLU A 64 11.03 57.05 9.25
C GLU A 64 10.97 56.23 10.56
N ALA A 65 12.02 55.47 10.86
CA ALA A 65 12.13 54.72 12.10
C ALA A 65 12.25 55.64 13.33
N GLU A 66 12.98 56.76 13.22
CA GLU A 66 13.11 57.74 14.30
C GLU A 66 11.76 58.38 14.66
N GLU A 67 10.95 58.72 13.66
CA GLU A 67 9.62 59.31 13.87
C GLU A 67 8.64 58.33 14.54
N ARG A 68 8.69 57.04 14.18
CA ARG A 68 7.92 55.98 14.87
C ARG A 68 8.29 55.85 16.34
N MET A 69 9.57 56.01 16.70
CA MET A 69 10.02 55.95 18.09
C MET A 69 9.61 57.18 18.89
N LYS A 70 9.68 58.38 18.29
CA LYS A 70 9.23 59.64 18.92
C LYS A 70 7.72 59.67 19.16
N THR A 71 6.94 59.08 18.26
CA THR A 71 5.48 58.97 18.45
C THR A 71 5.12 57.94 19.52
N SER A 72 5.85 56.83 19.60
CA SER A 72 5.70 55.83 20.67
C SER A 72 6.02 56.39 22.06
N SER A 73 7.08 57.20 22.20
CA SER A 73 7.48 57.79 23.50
C SER A 73 6.60 58.96 23.96
N LYS A 74 5.72 59.51 23.11
CA LYS A 74 4.80 60.61 23.46
C LYS A 74 3.50 60.15 24.15
N THR A 75 3.26 58.85 24.26
CA THR A 75 2.02 58.30 24.86
C THR A 75 2.10 58.02 26.37
N LEU A 76 3.21 58.36 27.03
CA LEU A 76 3.36 58.20 28.48
C LEU A 76 3.78 59.52 29.13
N SER A 77 2.79 60.33 29.51
CA SER A 77 2.98 61.41 30.48
C SER A 77 2.24 61.06 31.79
N PRO A 78 2.89 61.20 32.95
CA PRO A 78 2.25 60.96 34.25
C PRO A 78 1.58 62.23 34.75
N SER A 79 0.32 62.10 35.17
CA SER A 79 -0.43 63.12 35.91
C SER A 79 -0.61 62.67 37.36
N SER A 80 -0.18 63.46 38.35
CA SER A 80 -1.09 64.13 39.29
C SER A 80 -0.38 64.64 40.56
N THR A 81 -0.80 65.85 40.92
CA THR A 81 -0.43 66.77 41.99
C THR A 81 -0.60 66.26 43.42
N ALA A 82 0.15 66.89 44.33
CA ALA A 82 0.22 66.70 45.77
C ALA A 82 -1.09 66.90 46.55
N ASN A 83 -1.21 66.22 47.72
CA ASN A 83 -1.80 66.79 48.94
C ASN A 83 -1.31 66.06 50.21
N ARG A 84 -0.99 66.84 51.25
CA ARG A 84 -0.50 66.39 52.57
C ARG A 84 -1.67 66.04 53.49
N GLY A 85 -1.57 64.93 54.22
CA GLY A 85 -2.46 64.58 55.33
C GLY A 85 -2.10 63.25 56.02
N LYS A 86 -1.49 63.36 57.21
CA LYS A 86 -1.23 62.42 58.34
C LYS A 86 -1.55 60.90 58.21
N PRO A 87 -0.72 60.01 58.82
CA PRO A 87 -0.74 58.58 58.54
C PRO A 87 -1.87 57.84 59.29
N LEU A 88 -2.73 57.16 58.55
CA LEU A 88 -3.65 56.16 59.10
C LEU A 88 -3.21 54.79 58.59
N MET A 89 -2.88 53.88 59.50
CA MET A 89 -2.46 52.52 59.18
C MET A 89 -3.54 51.78 58.40
N THR A 90 -3.38 51.66 57.08
CA THR A 90 -4.21 50.82 56.22
C THR A 90 -3.71 49.38 56.31
N LYS A 91 -4.51 48.48 56.87
CA LYS A 91 -4.31 47.04 56.72
C LYS A 91 -4.53 46.69 55.25
N PHE A 92 -3.47 46.31 54.53
CA PHE A 92 -3.59 45.85 53.16
C PHE A 92 -4.50 44.61 53.09
N PRO A 93 -5.42 44.53 52.11
CA PRO A 93 -6.18 43.30 51.89
C PRO A 93 -5.21 42.16 51.57
N LYS A 94 -5.38 41.01 52.22
CA LYS A 94 -4.57 39.82 51.91
C LYS A 94 -4.88 39.41 50.47
N LEU A 95 -3.91 39.56 49.59
CA LEU A 95 -3.97 39.00 48.24
C LEU A 95 -3.96 37.48 48.38
N ASN A 96 -5.09 36.85 48.04
CA ASN A 96 -5.12 35.41 47.82
C ASN A 96 -4.66 35.18 46.38
N PRO A 97 -3.44 34.71 46.12
CA PRO A 97 -3.11 34.20 44.80
C PRO A 97 -3.96 32.93 44.65
N GLY A 98 -5.11 33.06 43.99
CA GLY A 98 -6.01 31.93 43.78
C GLY A 98 -5.24 30.73 43.24
N ALA A 99 -5.76 29.51 43.49
CA ALA A 99 -5.20 28.25 43.00
C ALA A 99 -5.06 28.13 41.46
N SER A 100 -5.24 29.24 40.73
CA SER A 100 -5.16 29.43 39.29
C SER A 100 -3.83 30.09 38.85
N LEU A 101 -2.78 30.08 39.68
CA LEU A 101 -1.44 30.35 39.14
C LEU A 101 -0.93 29.09 38.44
N PRO A 102 -0.40 29.19 37.20
CA PRO A 102 0.15 28.03 36.51
C PRO A 102 1.25 27.44 37.38
N LYS A 103 1.07 26.16 37.73
CA LYS A 103 1.99 25.46 38.62
C LYS A 103 3.38 25.47 38.01
N ALA A 104 4.38 25.88 38.78
CA ALA A 104 5.75 25.94 38.31
C ALA A 104 6.13 24.60 37.65
N PRO A 105 6.75 24.61 36.46
CA PRO A 105 7.02 23.39 35.71
C PRO A 105 8.06 22.47 36.38
N ILE A 106 8.69 22.93 37.46
CA ILE A 106 9.75 22.25 38.20
C ILE A 106 9.18 21.72 39.52
N LYS A 107 9.33 20.42 39.77
CA LYS A 107 9.02 19.79 41.06
C LYS A 107 10.30 19.19 41.64
N SER A 108 10.61 19.50 42.90
CA SER A 108 11.69 18.84 43.63
C SER A 108 11.26 17.43 44.02
N GLN A 109 12.13 16.46 43.72
CA GLN A 109 12.03 15.07 44.16
C GLN A 109 13.32 14.79 44.94
N GLY A 110 13.29 14.99 46.26
CA GLY A 110 14.48 14.93 47.10
C GLY A 110 15.50 16.03 46.74
N ALA A 111 16.78 15.66 46.60
CA ALA A 111 17.88 16.58 46.32
C ALA A 111 17.96 17.08 44.86
N ALA A 112 17.11 16.59 43.95
CA ALA A 112 17.11 16.97 42.55
C ALA A 112 15.76 17.56 42.11
N SER A 113 15.80 18.69 41.42
CA SER A 113 14.65 19.30 40.75
C SER A 113 14.46 18.70 39.35
N ARG A 114 13.27 18.20 39.06
CA ARG A 114 12.89 17.69 37.73
C ARG A 114 11.76 18.50 37.14
N ILE A 115 11.80 18.70 35.84
CA ILE A 115 10.70 19.32 35.09
C ILE A 115 9.66 18.23 34.80
N LEU A 116 8.38 18.51 35.09
CA LEU A 116 7.29 17.55 34.94
C LEU A 116 6.92 17.31 33.47
N ASP A 117 6.93 18.39 32.67
CA ASP A 117 6.55 18.34 31.27
C ASP A 117 7.79 18.36 30.36
N PRO A 118 8.18 17.23 29.77
CA PRO A 118 9.37 17.15 28.92
C PRO A 118 9.24 17.94 27.61
N SER A 119 8.04 18.41 27.26
CA SER A 119 7.77 19.31 26.13
C SER A 119 8.32 20.72 26.34
N LEU A 120 8.56 21.13 27.60
CA LEU A 120 9.10 22.44 27.93
C LEU A 120 10.64 22.50 27.84
N LEU A 121 11.33 21.35 27.78
CA LEU A 121 12.79 21.29 27.69
C LEU A 121 13.30 21.50 26.26
N VAL A 122 12.60 20.91 25.30
CA VAL A 122 13.02 20.89 23.90
C VAL A 122 11.80 21.15 23.02
N PRO A 123 11.82 22.21 22.19
CA PRO A 123 10.76 22.48 21.22
C PRO A 123 10.45 21.27 20.35
N SER A 124 9.20 21.12 19.95
CA SER A 124 8.78 19.99 19.10
C SER A 124 9.51 19.95 17.75
N SER A 125 9.95 21.10 17.23
CA SER A 125 10.79 21.21 16.03
C SER A 125 12.14 20.53 16.23
N ASP A 126 12.79 20.82 17.36
CA ASP A 126 14.15 20.40 17.65
C ASP A 126 14.18 18.92 18.04
N ARG A 127 13.10 18.45 18.69
CA ARG A 127 12.88 17.01 18.93
C ARG A 127 12.66 16.25 17.62
N LYS A 128 11.93 16.83 16.66
CA LYS A 128 11.79 16.23 15.32
C LYS A 128 13.14 16.19 14.61
N LEU A 129 13.93 17.28 14.65
CA LEU A 129 15.28 17.33 14.07
C LEU A 129 16.24 16.29 14.70
N ALA A 130 16.20 16.13 16.02
CA ALA A 130 16.99 15.13 16.74
C ALA A 130 16.58 13.69 16.39
N ASN A 131 15.28 13.46 16.16
CA ASN A 131 14.76 12.17 15.70
C ASN A 131 15.00 11.93 14.21
N THR A 132 15.14 12.98 13.39
CA THR A 132 15.49 12.93 11.96
C THR A 132 17.00 13.05 11.74
N SER A 133 17.81 12.50 12.64
CA SER A 133 19.28 12.57 12.67
C SER A 133 20.00 11.84 11.51
N ALA A 134 19.36 11.72 10.34
CA ALA A 134 20.02 11.43 9.08
C ALA A 134 21.09 12.48 8.70
N ALA A 135 21.01 13.71 9.23
CA ALA A 135 21.95 14.80 8.92
C ALA A 135 23.16 14.93 9.87
N ALA A 136 23.22 14.20 11.00
CA ALA A 136 24.27 14.39 12.02
C ALA A 136 24.75 13.07 12.66
N GLY A 137 24.94 12.01 11.85
CA GLY A 137 25.62 10.79 12.29
C GLY A 137 24.95 10.01 13.44
N GLY A 138 23.68 10.30 13.73
CA GLY A 138 22.91 9.64 14.78
C GLY A 138 22.42 8.27 14.31
N VAL A 139 22.70 7.23 15.10
CA VAL A 139 22.14 5.90 14.92
C VAL A 139 20.61 6.03 14.99
N SER A 140 19.92 5.78 13.87
CA SER A 140 18.47 5.67 13.87
C SER A 140 18.06 4.68 14.97
N LEU A 141 17.11 5.04 15.83
CA LEU A 141 16.46 4.12 16.78
C LEU A 141 15.53 3.14 16.03
N VAL A 142 16.01 2.59 14.94
CA VAL A 142 15.49 1.39 14.31
C VAL A 142 16.45 0.32 14.73
N ASP A 143 16.00 -0.65 15.53
CA ASP A 143 16.83 -1.78 15.94
C ASP A 143 17.61 -2.30 14.71
N PRO A 144 18.95 -2.27 14.72
CA PRO A 144 19.74 -2.64 13.55
C PRO A 144 19.49 -4.09 13.12
N ALA A 145 18.95 -4.92 14.02
CA ALA A 145 18.46 -6.26 13.72
C ALA A 145 17.18 -6.25 12.86
N LEU A 146 16.22 -5.36 13.16
CA LEU A 146 14.97 -5.24 12.41
C LEU A 146 15.21 -4.67 11.01
N SER A 147 16.14 -3.72 10.86
CA SER A 147 16.52 -3.19 9.55
C SER A 147 17.21 -4.24 8.68
N LYS A 148 18.15 -5.01 9.24
CA LYS A 148 18.82 -6.12 8.53
C LYS A 148 17.84 -7.23 8.11
N LYS A 149 16.89 -7.61 8.96
CA LYS A 149 15.83 -8.59 8.63
C LYS A 149 14.95 -8.10 7.48
N LYS A 150 14.44 -6.87 7.57
CA LYS A 150 13.63 -6.25 6.50
C LYS A 150 14.38 -6.16 5.17
N LEU A 151 15.70 -5.88 5.20
CA LEU A 151 16.53 -5.88 3.99
C LEU A 151 16.72 -7.28 3.40
N LYS A 152 16.88 -8.32 4.22
CA LYS A 152 16.93 -9.71 3.76
C LYS A 152 15.61 -10.13 3.12
N GLU A 153 14.49 -9.86 3.77
CA GLU A 153 13.16 -10.14 3.21
C GLU A 153 12.93 -9.41 1.88
N LYS A 154 13.37 -8.15 1.76
CA LYS A 154 13.30 -7.41 0.48
C LYS A 154 14.16 -8.07 -0.60
N LYS A 155 15.34 -8.59 -0.25
CA LYS A 155 16.22 -9.33 -1.17
C LYS A 155 15.66 -10.70 -1.55
N GLU A 156 14.96 -11.39 -0.66
CA GLU A 156 14.36 -12.71 -0.95
C GLU A 156 13.05 -12.60 -1.75
N LYS A 157 12.39 -11.44 -1.74
CA LYS A 157 11.17 -11.20 -2.54
C LYS A 157 11.45 -11.13 -4.03
N THR A 158 12.70 -10.96 -4.43
CA THR A 158 13.08 -10.55 -5.76
C THR A 158 14.39 -11.22 -6.17
N ALA A 159 14.51 -11.71 -7.41
CA ALA A 159 15.71 -12.40 -7.91
C ALA A 159 16.96 -11.48 -7.98
N GLY A 160 16.77 -10.18 -7.78
CA GLY A 160 17.78 -9.13 -7.73
C GLY A 160 17.93 -8.35 -9.04
N SER A 161 18.71 -7.27 -8.97
CA SER A 161 18.91 -6.33 -10.09
C SER A 161 19.53 -6.98 -11.34
N LYS A 162 20.36 -8.04 -11.18
CA LYS A 162 20.92 -8.80 -12.31
C LYS A 162 19.84 -9.44 -13.20
N TRP A 163 18.66 -9.68 -12.63
CA TRP A 163 17.53 -10.26 -13.32
C TRP A 163 16.29 -9.37 -13.21
N PHE A 164 16.50 -8.07 -13.45
CA PHE A 164 15.47 -7.02 -13.55
C PHE A 164 14.41 -7.10 -12.45
N ASP A 165 14.83 -7.44 -11.24
CA ASP A 165 13.97 -7.53 -10.08
C ASP A 165 12.73 -8.44 -10.27
N MET A 166 12.93 -9.59 -10.91
CA MET A 166 11.88 -10.61 -11.05
C MET A 166 11.33 -11.05 -9.68
N PRO A 167 10.01 -11.02 -9.46
CA PRO A 167 9.38 -11.34 -8.19
C PRO A 167 9.45 -12.84 -7.89
N ARG A 168 9.40 -13.16 -6.60
CA ARG A 168 9.28 -14.53 -6.11
C ARG A 168 7.94 -15.14 -6.52
N THR A 169 7.97 -16.41 -6.88
CA THR A 169 6.79 -17.18 -7.28
C THR A 169 5.80 -17.31 -6.13
N ASN A 170 4.58 -16.82 -6.35
CA ASN A 170 3.45 -17.08 -5.47
C ASN A 170 2.72 -18.34 -5.96
N LEU A 171 2.85 -19.46 -5.25
CA LEU A 171 2.26 -20.75 -5.63
C LEU A 171 0.74 -20.78 -5.41
N THR A 172 -0.01 -20.07 -6.25
CA THR A 172 -1.47 -20.20 -6.33
C THR A 172 -1.85 -21.58 -6.87
N PRO A 173 -3.05 -22.11 -6.56
CA PRO A 173 -3.45 -23.42 -7.07
C PRO A 173 -3.54 -23.46 -8.60
N GLU A 174 -3.88 -22.35 -9.24
CA GLU A 174 -3.90 -22.21 -10.70
C GLU A 174 -2.48 -22.29 -11.28
N LEU A 175 -1.56 -21.46 -10.77
CA LEU A 175 -0.17 -21.47 -11.23
C LEU A 175 0.50 -22.82 -10.99
N LYS A 176 0.19 -23.48 -9.87
CA LYS A 176 0.70 -24.83 -9.59
C LYS A 176 0.28 -25.85 -10.66
N ARG A 177 -0.97 -25.77 -11.14
CA ARG A 177 -1.46 -26.64 -12.22
C ARG A 177 -0.71 -26.35 -13.52
N ASP A 178 -0.55 -25.08 -13.86
CA ASP A 178 0.16 -24.67 -15.08
C ASP A 178 1.64 -25.06 -15.05
N LEU A 179 2.33 -24.87 -13.91
CA LEU A 179 3.72 -25.31 -13.75
C LEU A 179 3.86 -26.84 -13.84
N GLN A 180 2.91 -27.59 -13.27
CA GLN A 180 2.87 -29.04 -13.42
C GLN A 180 2.64 -29.45 -14.88
N LEU A 181 1.77 -28.73 -15.59
CA LEU A 181 1.48 -28.94 -17.00
C LEU A 181 2.72 -28.70 -17.87
N ILE A 182 3.45 -27.61 -17.63
CA ILE A 182 4.72 -27.30 -18.31
C ILE A 182 5.75 -28.41 -18.07
N LYS A 183 5.86 -28.91 -16.83
CA LYS A 183 6.76 -30.04 -16.51
C LYS A 183 6.37 -31.31 -17.28
N MET A 184 5.08 -31.51 -17.50
CA MET A 184 4.51 -32.65 -18.23
C MET A 184 4.28 -32.37 -19.72
N ARG A 185 4.84 -31.30 -20.30
CA ARG A 185 4.58 -30.88 -21.69
C ARG A 185 4.81 -31.98 -22.73
N GLY A 186 5.77 -32.87 -22.51
CA GLY A 186 6.04 -34.00 -23.42
C GLY A 186 4.95 -35.08 -23.45
N VAL A 187 3.97 -35.03 -22.54
CA VAL A 187 2.82 -35.94 -22.55
C VAL A 187 1.65 -35.37 -23.35
N LEU A 188 1.59 -34.04 -23.49
CA LEU A 188 0.46 -33.34 -24.09
C LEU A 188 0.32 -33.69 -25.57
N ASP A 189 1.40 -33.45 -26.32
CA ASP A 189 1.47 -33.71 -27.76
C ASP A 189 2.36 -34.93 -28.02
N PRO A 190 1.85 -36.02 -28.64
CA PRO A 190 2.65 -37.18 -29.05
C PRO A 190 3.80 -36.85 -29.99
N HIS A 191 3.67 -35.79 -30.79
CA HIS A 191 4.60 -35.48 -31.87
C HIS A 191 5.70 -34.51 -31.43
N ARG A 192 5.54 -33.87 -30.26
CA ARG A 192 6.51 -32.93 -29.71
C ARG A 192 7.29 -33.58 -28.57
N HIS A 193 8.52 -33.97 -28.88
CA HIS A 193 9.47 -34.46 -27.88
C HIS A 193 10.31 -33.29 -27.36
N TYR A 194 10.19 -33.00 -26.07
CA TYR A 194 10.97 -31.97 -25.39
C TYR A 194 12.14 -32.59 -24.61
N LYS A 195 13.15 -31.77 -24.32
CA LYS A 195 14.21 -32.14 -23.37
C LYS A 195 13.59 -32.45 -21.99
N LYS A 196 14.10 -33.50 -21.34
CA LYS A 196 13.62 -33.96 -20.04
C LYS A 196 14.18 -33.06 -18.94
N ASP A 197 13.30 -32.29 -18.31
CA ASP A 197 13.64 -31.39 -17.20
C ASP A 197 12.97 -31.90 -15.92
N ASN A 198 13.76 -32.42 -14.96
CA ASN A 198 13.23 -32.95 -13.69
C ASN A 198 13.21 -31.93 -12.55
N SER A 199 13.52 -30.66 -12.84
CA SER A 199 13.66 -29.59 -11.86
C SER A 199 12.39 -29.40 -11.00
N ALA A 200 12.59 -28.86 -9.80
CA ALA A 200 11.52 -28.38 -8.94
C ALA A 200 10.86 -27.13 -9.54
N PHE A 201 9.75 -26.68 -8.93
CA PHE A 201 9.14 -25.41 -9.34
C PHE A 201 10.13 -24.24 -9.14
N PRO A 202 10.15 -23.28 -10.06
CA PRO A 202 11.07 -22.15 -9.98
C PRO A 202 10.72 -21.25 -8.78
N GLU A 203 11.74 -20.79 -8.07
CA GLU A 203 11.58 -19.88 -6.92
C GLU A 203 11.10 -18.49 -7.35
N TYR A 204 11.50 -18.03 -8.54
CA TYR A 204 11.09 -16.76 -9.13
C TYR A 204 10.41 -17.03 -10.47
N SER A 205 9.23 -16.46 -10.68
CA SER A 205 8.49 -16.60 -11.94
C SER A 205 7.46 -15.49 -12.10
N GLN A 206 7.11 -15.23 -13.36
CA GLN A 206 6.03 -14.34 -13.76
C GLN A 206 5.21 -15.03 -14.84
N VAL A 207 3.91 -14.76 -14.86
CA VAL A 207 3.01 -15.18 -15.94
C VAL A 207 2.80 -13.98 -16.85
N GLY A 208 3.05 -14.17 -18.15
CA GLY A 208 2.86 -13.15 -19.16
C GLY A 208 2.04 -13.70 -20.32
N THR A 209 1.45 -12.79 -21.10
CA THR A 209 0.71 -13.11 -22.32
C THR A 209 1.53 -12.66 -23.53
N ILE A 210 1.54 -13.48 -24.58
CA ILE A 210 2.24 -13.13 -25.82
C ILE A 210 1.48 -11.99 -26.52
N ILE A 211 2.18 -10.90 -26.80
CA ILE A 211 1.67 -9.80 -27.64
C ILE A 211 2.01 -10.15 -29.09
N GLU A 212 0.99 -10.42 -29.89
CA GLU A 212 1.11 -10.80 -31.29
C GLU A 212 1.72 -9.65 -32.11
N GLY A 213 2.63 -9.97 -33.04
CA GLY A 213 3.25 -8.99 -33.92
C GLY A 213 2.27 -8.43 -34.97
N ASN A 214 2.48 -7.19 -35.40
CA ASN A 214 1.59 -6.53 -36.35
C ASN A 214 1.56 -7.20 -37.75
N ALA A 215 2.62 -7.93 -38.11
CA ALA A 215 2.81 -8.50 -39.45
C ALA A 215 2.16 -9.88 -39.67
N ASP A 216 1.78 -10.60 -38.61
CA ASP A 216 1.18 -11.93 -38.73
C ASP A 216 -0.24 -11.89 -38.19
N TYR A 217 -1.22 -11.90 -39.08
CA TYR A 217 -2.64 -11.71 -38.75
C TYR A 217 -3.45 -13.01 -38.71
N PHE A 218 -3.09 -13.98 -39.53
CA PHE A 218 -3.95 -15.14 -39.80
C PHE A 218 -3.44 -16.47 -39.22
N SER A 219 -2.12 -16.62 -39.02
CA SER A 219 -1.58 -17.94 -38.64
C SER A 219 -1.28 -18.08 -37.16
N SER A 220 -0.63 -17.08 -36.54
CA SER A 220 -0.20 -17.19 -35.14
C SER A 220 -1.20 -16.61 -34.15
N ARG A 221 -2.20 -15.87 -34.62
CA ARG A 221 -3.14 -15.16 -33.75
C ARG A 221 -4.25 -16.07 -33.27
N LEU A 222 -4.54 -16.00 -31.97
CA LEU A 222 -5.69 -16.67 -31.38
C LEU A 222 -6.91 -15.74 -31.42
N SER A 223 -8.07 -16.28 -31.79
CA SER A 223 -9.32 -15.54 -31.68
C SER A 223 -9.67 -15.27 -30.21
N ASN A 224 -10.48 -14.25 -29.94
CA ASN A 224 -10.89 -13.91 -28.57
C ASN A 224 -11.57 -15.06 -27.81
N LYS A 225 -12.16 -16.03 -28.53
CA LYS A 225 -12.80 -17.20 -27.91
C LYS A 225 -11.80 -18.26 -27.47
N GLU A 226 -10.71 -18.39 -28.20
CA GLU A 226 -9.62 -19.33 -27.94
C GLU A 226 -8.67 -18.80 -26.85
N ARG A 227 -8.54 -17.47 -26.72
CA ARG A 227 -7.75 -16.84 -25.66
C ARG A 227 -8.33 -17.18 -24.28
N LYS A 228 -7.55 -17.92 -23.47
CA LYS A 228 -7.89 -18.32 -22.10
C LYS A 228 -7.00 -17.63 -21.07
N ARG A 229 -7.38 -17.71 -19.79
CA ARG A 229 -6.61 -17.09 -18.70
C ARG A 229 -5.40 -17.92 -18.26
N THR A 230 -5.51 -19.25 -18.37
CA THR A 230 -4.49 -20.21 -17.91
C THR A 230 -4.16 -21.21 -18.99
N ILE A 231 -2.96 -21.80 -18.92
CA ILE A 231 -2.49 -22.78 -19.90
C ILE A 231 -3.31 -24.06 -19.78
N ALA A 232 -3.66 -24.46 -18.56
CA ALA A 232 -4.52 -25.62 -18.34
C ALA A 232 -5.90 -25.47 -18.98
N GLU A 233 -6.50 -24.27 -18.93
CA GLU A 233 -7.79 -24.00 -19.56
C GLU A 233 -7.71 -24.09 -21.08
N GLU A 234 -6.63 -23.59 -21.69
CA GLU A 234 -6.38 -23.69 -23.13
C GLU A 234 -6.29 -25.16 -23.58
N VAL A 235 -5.51 -25.97 -22.86
CA VAL A 235 -5.38 -27.42 -23.15
C VAL A 235 -6.71 -28.15 -22.97
N MET A 236 -7.55 -27.74 -22.02
CA MET A 236 -8.88 -28.32 -21.82
C MET A 236 -9.90 -27.89 -22.88
N ALA A 237 -9.73 -26.71 -23.47
CA ALA A 237 -10.57 -26.20 -24.55
C ALA A 237 -10.29 -26.93 -25.88
N ASP A 238 -9.06 -27.42 -26.09
CA ASP A 238 -8.72 -28.22 -27.27
C ASP A 238 -9.41 -29.59 -27.26
N GLY A 239 -10.39 -29.76 -28.15
CA GLY A 239 -11.15 -30.99 -28.30
C GLY A 239 -10.31 -32.19 -28.73
N SER A 240 -9.25 -31.97 -29.51
CA SER A 240 -8.39 -33.05 -30.03
C SER A 240 -7.58 -33.70 -28.90
N SER A 241 -6.90 -32.86 -28.10
CA SER A 241 -6.19 -33.26 -26.88
C SER A 241 -7.13 -33.95 -25.89
N ARG A 242 -8.33 -33.41 -25.66
CA ARG A 242 -9.32 -34.00 -24.72
C ARG A 242 -9.73 -35.42 -25.11
N LYS A 243 -10.04 -35.66 -26.39
CA LYS A 243 -10.41 -37.00 -26.90
C LYS A 243 -9.26 -37.98 -26.71
N ARG A 244 -8.04 -37.58 -27.05
CA ARG A 244 -6.84 -38.41 -26.89
C ARG A 244 -6.59 -38.76 -25.43
N PHE A 245 -6.60 -37.77 -24.54
CA PHE A 245 -6.35 -37.99 -23.12
C PHE A 245 -7.38 -38.94 -22.51
N LYS A 246 -8.66 -38.82 -22.90
CA LYS A 246 -9.70 -39.76 -22.47
C LYS A 246 -9.38 -41.19 -22.92
N ASN A 247 -9.12 -41.40 -24.21
CA ASN A 247 -8.82 -42.73 -24.75
C ASN A 247 -7.58 -43.34 -24.10
N LYS A 248 -6.50 -42.56 -23.95
CA LYS A 248 -5.26 -43.04 -23.33
C LYS A 248 -5.45 -43.31 -21.84
N TYR A 249 -6.23 -42.48 -21.15
CA TYR A 249 -6.58 -42.71 -19.75
C TYR A 249 -7.34 -44.03 -19.59
N GLU A 250 -8.36 -44.28 -20.41
CA GLU A 250 -9.14 -45.52 -20.38
C GLU A 250 -8.28 -46.76 -20.67
N GLU A 251 -7.37 -46.69 -21.64
CA GLU A 251 -6.38 -47.74 -21.93
C GLU A 251 -5.46 -48.00 -20.72
N ILE A 252 -4.96 -46.95 -20.09
CA ILE A 252 -4.11 -47.07 -18.90
C ILE A 252 -4.91 -47.64 -17.72
N GLN A 253 -6.15 -47.22 -17.53
CA GLN A 253 -7.01 -47.72 -16.46
C GLN A 253 -7.38 -49.18 -16.68
N SER A 254 -7.73 -49.59 -17.91
CA SER A 254 -8.02 -50.99 -18.22
C SER A 254 -6.80 -51.87 -17.96
N LYS A 255 -5.61 -51.44 -18.40
CA LYS A 255 -4.33 -52.12 -18.11
C LYS A 255 -4.04 -52.18 -16.61
N LYS A 256 -4.23 -51.08 -15.88
CA LYS A 256 -4.04 -51.03 -14.41
C LYS A 256 -5.07 -51.83 -13.62
N ARG A 257 -6.27 -52.03 -14.16
CA ARG A 257 -7.38 -52.79 -13.54
C ARG A 257 -7.31 -54.28 -13.88
N SER A 258 -6.66 -54.65 -14.98
CA SER A 258 -6.45 -56.04 -15.37
C SER A 258 -5.74 -56.84 -14.25
N GLY A 259 -6.16 -58.09 -14.06
CA GLY A 259 -5.59 -59.02 -13.07
C GLY A 259 -5.81 -58.69 -11.58
N LYS A 260 -6.46 -57.57 -11.24
CA LYS A 260 -6.69 -57.17 -9.84
C LYS A 260 -7.91 -57.86 -9.22
N LYS A 261 -8.40 -57.29 -8.10
CA LYS A 261 -9.54 -57.76 -7.32
C LYS A 261 -10.76 -58.13 -8.16
N GLU A 262 -11.05 -57.37 -9.20
CA GLU A 262 -12.23 -57.63 -10.01
C GLU A 262 -12.10 -58.86 -10.90
N PHE A 263 -10.91 -59.10 -11.46
CA PHE A 263 -10.63 -60.32 -12.20
C PHE A 263 -10.80 -61.53 -11.27
N TYR A 264 -10.24 -61.45 -10.06
CA TYR A 264 -10.40 -62.50 -9.04
C TYR A 264 -11.86 -62.71 -8.61
N LYS A 265 -12.63 -61.63 -8.42
CA LYS A 265 -14.07 -61.71 -8.11
C LYS A 265 -14.84 -62.40 -9.25
N LYS A 266 -14.58 -62.05 -10.51
CA LYS A 266 -15.18 -62.72 -11.68
C LYS A 266 -14.83 -64.20 -11.71
N LEU A 267 -13.57 -64.57 -11.45
CA LEU A 267 -13.14 -65.98 -11.42
C LEU A 267 -13.86 -66.76 -10.31
N LYS A 268 -13.98 -66.18 -9.11
CA LYS A 268 -14.77 -66.78 -8.01
C LYS A 268 -16.24 -66.96 -8.37
N GLN A 269 -16.85 -65.97 -9.03
CA GLN A 269 -18.24 -66.07 -9.48
C GLN A 269 -18.42 -67.20 -10.50
N GLN A 270 -17.49 -67.34 -11.45
CA GLN A 270 -17.52 -68.45 -12.43
C GLN A 270 -17.40 -69.82 -11.74
N ARG A 271 -16.49 -69.96 -10.75
CA ARG A 271 -16.37 -71.21 -9.96
C ARG A 271 -17.61 -71.53 -9.14
N LYS A 272 -18.30 -70.53 -8.59
CA LYS A 272 -19.57 -70.75 -7.89
C LYS A 272 -20.69 -71.16 -8.84
N LYS A 273 -20.71 -70.59 -10.04
CA LYS A 273 -21.71 -70.90 -11.06
C LYS A 273 -21.59 -72.32 -11.60
N SER A 274 -20.38 -72.90 -11.62
CA SER A 274 -20.18 -74.29 -12.05
C SER A 274 -20.51 -75.34 -10.98
N PHE A 275 -20.81 -74.93 -9.74
CA PHE A 275 -21.12 -75.82 -8.62
C PHE A 275 -22.64 -75.95 -8.36
N LEU A 276 -23.45 -75.16 -9.08
CA LEU A 276 -24.92 -75.16 -9.07
C LEU A 276 -25.40 -75.67 -10.43
#